data_AF-R1IDZ3-F1
#
_entry.id   AF-R1IDZ3-F1
#
_cell.length_a   1.000
_cell.length_b   1.000
_cell.length_c   1.000
_cell.angle_alpha   90.00
_cell.angle_beta   90.00
_cell.angle_gamma   90.00
#
_symmetry.space_group_name_H-M   'P 1'
#
loop_
_entity.id
_entity.type
_entity.pdbx_description
1 polymer ?
#
loop_
_entity_poly.entity_id
_entity_poly.type
_entity_poly.pdbx_seq_one_letter_code
_entity_poly.pdbx_strand_id
1 'polypeptide(L)'
;MKKILAGAALSACLATPALAENHVVGGYFADWQYANADNPYTVKDIPADQLTHIIYAFLSMCGPHNGASELVQQQVAKACEGKAPFSAIVVDQEAAMEVDFGDVSVDVPYKGHFAQLAELKKTHPDLKILPSFGGWTMSEPFHAMAKDEAAIKQFAKSAVALIAEYDFFDGIDLDWEYPGGGGLTTSPWNPDTKLSDDVKALERDAFTTLVTLLRDELDTLTAETGREYELSTAVGVGPKAAQIDWESAAPKLTNMFAMTYDFLGGWGPQTGHLTNLHATDRSWWGMGADVFINQMIELGIPKEKLVLGAAFYGRGWEGSQFDGSLPTSDLASEKGASFGTGEPGYFMYWDLKQNYTKSEGYQYGYDEASHAPYLWNPEKKVFISFEDARSVKAKAEWAKQQGLAGVFTWELSGDPDNELTSVMHQVLQSKTAKK
;
A
#
# COMPACT_ATOMS: atom_id res chain seq x y z
N MET A 1 -72.84 1.00 15.71
CA MET A 1 -71.41 1.39 15.86
C MET A 1 -70.54 0.28 15.31
N LYS A 2 -69.86 0.52 14.19
CA LYS A 2 -68.64 -0.14 13.65
C LYS A 2 -68.55 0.24 12.17
N LYS A 3 -67.85 1.35 11.88
CA LYS A 3 -67.38 1.67 10.52
C LYS A 3 -66.00 1.06 10.38
N ILE A 4 -65.83 0.23 9.34
CA ILE A 4 -64.57 -0.41 8.97
C ILE A 4 -63.72 0.66 8.28
N LEU A 5 -62.53 0.92 8.83
CA LEU A 5 -61.47 1.72 8.21
C LEU A 5 -60.76 0.86 7.17
N ALA A 6 -60.80 1.29 5.90
CA ALA A 6 -59.92 0.78 4.86
C ALA A 6 -58.58 1.53 4.97
N GLY A 7 -57.53 0.81 5.39
CA GLY A 7 -56.15 1.32 5.35
C GLY A 7 -55.59 1.19 3.95
N ALA A 8 -55.17 2.31 3.36
CA ALA A 8 -54.37 2.32 2.14
C ALA A 8 -52.93 1.95 2.53
N ALA A 9 -52.44 0.80 2.05
CA ALA A 9 -51.04 0.44 2.14
C ALA A 9 -50.27 1.20 1.07
N LEU A 10 -49.48 2.22 1.47
CA LEU A 10 -48.44 2.77 0.61
C LEU A 10 -47.32 1.73 0.49
N SER A 11 -47.21 1.12 -0.68
CA SER A 11 -46.07 0.30 -1.04
C SER A 11 -44.89 1.22 -1.38
N ALA A 12 -44.02 1.46 -0.40
CA ALA A 12 -42.75 2.13 -0.64
C ALA A 12 -41.86 1.20 -1.48
N CYS A 13 -41.72 1.48 -2.78
CA CYS A 13 -40.68 0.88 -3.60
C CYS A 13 -39.33 1.47 -3.12
N LEU A 14 -38.63 0.74 -2.26
CA LEU A 14 -37.20 0.94 -2.06
C LEU A 14 -36.51 0.52 -3.36
N ALA A 15 -36.28 1.47 -4.25
CA ALA A 15 -35.29 1.32 -5.28
C ALA A 15 -33.93 1.34 -4.57
N THR A 16 -33.35 0.17 -4.34
CA THR A 16 -31.91 0.08 -4.10
C THR A 16 -31.22 0.62 -5.36
N PRO A 17 -30.40 1.67 -5.27
CA PRO A 17 -29.54 1.99 -6.39
C PRO A 17 -28.63 0.78 -6.56
N ALA A 18 -28.66 0.18 -7.74
CA ALA A 18 -27.57 -0.70 -8.17
C ALA A 18 -26.35 0.22 -8.30
N LEU A 19 -25.61 0.41 -7.21
CA LEU A 19 -24.26 0.92 -7.27
C LEU A 19 -23.52 -0.04 -8.20
N ALA A 20 -23.03 0.48 -9.33
CA ALA A 20 -21.96 -0.22 -10.03
C ALA A 20 -20.84 -0.37 -9.01
N GLU A 21 -20.57 -1.60 -8.55
CA GLU A 21 -19.49 -1.90 -7.60
C GLU A 21 -18.15 -1.70 -8.33
N ASN A 22 -17.70 -0.45 -8.46
CA ASN A 22 -16.39 -0.12 -9.00
C ASN A 22 -15.37 -0.44 -7.92
N HIS A 23 -14.90 -1.69 -7.92
CA HIS A 23 -13.86 -2.14 -7.01
C HIS A 23 -12.56 -1.37 -7.27
N VAL A 24 -11.82 -1.11 -6.20
CA VAL A 24 -10.49 -0.51 -6.25
C VAL A 24 -9.51 -1.46 -6.95
N VAL A 25 -8.83 -0.96 -7.98
CA VAL A 25 -7.64 -1.57 -8.58
C VAL A 25 -6.54 -0.53 -8.43
N GLY A 26 -5.76 -0.65 -7.36
CA GLY A 26 -4.74 0.33 -6.97
C GLY A 26 -3.31 -0.14 -7.24
N GLY A 27 -2.38 0.78 -7.41
CA GLY A 27 -0.96 0.45 -7.45
C GLY A 27 -0.07 1.60 -6.99
N TYR A 28 0.95 1.26 -6.19
CA TYR A 28 2.00 2.20 -5.83
C TYR A 28 2.94 2.41 -7.03
N PHE A 29 3.15 3.66 -7.39
CA PHE A 29 4.16 4.12 -8.34
C PHE A 29 5.31 4.72 -7.55
N ALA A 30 6.45 4.02 -7.49
CA ALA A 30 7.66 4.55 -6.88
C ALA A 30 8.42 5.43 -7.86
N ASP A 31 8.58 6.71 -7.50
CA ASP A 31 9.11 7.74 -8.39
C ASP A 31 10.60 7.62 -8.68
N TRP A 32 11.33 6.75 -7.99
CA TRP A 32 12.75 6.48 -8.24
C TRP A 32 12.98 5.37 -9.29
N GLN A 33 11.95 4.63 -9.70
CA GLN A 33 12.13 3.46 -10.57
C GLN A 33 12.51 3.82 -12.02
N TYR A 34 12.41 5.09 -12.42
CA TYR A 34 12.96 5.54 -13.70
C TYR A 34 14.49 5.37 -13.79
N ALA A 35 15.17 5.33 -12.64
CA ALA A 35 16.61 5.16 -12.54
C ALA A 35 17.06 3.69 -12.53
N ASN A 36 16.12 2.73 -12.53
CA ASN A 36 16.44 1.32 -12.62
C ASN A 36 17.08 1.03 -13.99
N ALA A 37 18.33 0.56 -13.99
CA ALA A 37 19.10 0.37 -15.21
C ALA A 37 18.61 -0.81 -16.07
N ASP A 38 18.07 -1.85 -15.43
CA ASP A 38 17.62 -3.08 -16.09
C ASP A 38 16.17 -2.94 -16.57
N ASN A 39 15.33 -2.23 -15.81
CA ASN A 39 13.92 -2.04 -16.12
C ASN A 39 13.41 -0.66 -15.65
N PRO A 40 13.78 0.42 -16.36
CA PRO A 40 13.35 1.76 -15.98
C PRO A 40 11.84 1.89 -16.13
N TYR A 41 11.18 2.39 -15.08
CA TYR A 41 9.72 2.52 -15.04
C TYR A 41 9.32 3.98 -14.79
N THR A 42 8.48 4.53 -15.66
CA THR A 42 8.02 5.91 -15.62
C THR A 42 6.49 5.98 -15.70
N VAL A 43 5.91 7.16 -15.49
CA VAL A 43 4.44 7.36 -15.55
C VAL A 43 3.81 6.86 -16.86
N LYS A 44 4.53 6.93 -18.00
CA LYS A 44 4.03 6.45 -19.29
C LYS A 44 3.81 4.93 -19.32
N ASP A 45 4.48 4.20 -18.43
CA ASP A 45 4.45 2.74 -18.37
C ASP A 45 3.31 2.24 -17.46
N ILE A 46 2.61 3.15 -16.76
CA ILE A 46 1.46 2.84 -15.93
C ILE A 46 0.27 2.41 -16.80
N PRO A 47 -0.35 1.24 -16.55
CA PRO A 47 -1.52 0.77 -17.28
C PRO A 47 -2.80 1.48 -16.80
N ALA A 48 -2.91 2.79 -17.02
CA ALA A 48 -3.98 3.62 -16.45
C ALA A 48 -5.41 3.14 -16.77
N ASP A 49 -5.64 2.60 -17.97
CA ASP A 49 -6.93 1.99 -18.36
C ASP A 49 -7.36 0.83 -17.45
N GLN A 50 -6.41 0.22 -16.74
CA GLN A 50 -6.64 -0.94 -15.88
C GLN A 50 -6.75 -0.58 -14.40
N LEU A 51 -6.36 0.65 -14.03
CA LEU A 51 -6.30 1.11 -12.65
C LEU A 51 -7.45 2.06 -12.33
N THR A 52 -7.87 2.05 -11.07
CA THR A 52 -8.74 3.10 -10.53
C THR A 52 -7.96 4.07 -9.64
N HIS A 53 -6.84 3.62 -9.06
CA HIS A 53 -6.00 4.44 -8.18
C HIS A 53 -4.51 4.27 -8.52
N ILE A 54 -3.80 5.39 -8.60
CA ILE A 54 -2.34 5.46 -8.54
C ILE A 54 -1.96 6.08 -7.21
N ILE A 55 -1.08 5.42 -6.47
CA ILE A 55 -0.53 5.94 -5.23
C ILE A 55 0.93 6.34 -5.50
N TYR A 56 1.23 7.64 -5.48
CA TYR A 56 2.56 8.16 -5.77
C TYR A 56 3.45 8.05 -4.52
N ALA A 57 4.47 7.20 -4.60
CA ALA A 57 5.46 6.94 -3.57
C ALA A 57 6.75 7.74 -3.85
N PHE A 58 7.28 8.53 -2.92
CA PHE A 58 6.64 8.95 -1.66
C PHE A 58 6.91 10.44 -1.40
N LEU A 59 5.95 11.09 -0.77
CA LEU A 59 6.11 12.40 -0.16
C LEU A 59 6.44 12.24 1.33
N SER A 60 6.84 13.33 1.97
CA SER A 60 7.14 13.35 3.40
C SER A 60 6.80 14.71 4.01
N MET A 61 7.28 14.98 5.21
CA MET A 61 7.21 16.26 5.90
C MET A 61 8.58 16.67 6.45
N CYS A 62 8.76 17.94 6.78
CA CYS A 62 9.98 18.37 7.46
C CYS A 62 10.09 17.79 8.87
N GLY A 63 11.19 17.10 9.14
CA GLY A 63 11.40 16.41 10.40
C GLY A 63 12.59 15.45 10.35
N PRO A 64 12.79 14.65 11.41
CA PRO A 64 13.87 13.68 11.47
C PRO A 64 13.70 12.54 10.46
N HIS A 65 14.75 12.21 9.72
CA HIS A 65 14.82 11.11 8.74
C HIS A 65 16.12 10.30 8.90
N ASN A 66 16.58 10.14 10.14
CA ASN A 66 17.84 9.48 10.45
C ASN A 66 17.86 8.01 10.01
N GLY A 67 16.69 7.37 9.94
CA GLY A 67 16.53 6.01 9.42
C GLY A 67 16.58 5.89 7.89
N ALA A 68 16.41 6.99 7.15
CA ALA A 68 16.44 6.98 5.69
C ALA A 68 17.87 6.95 5.14
N SER A 69 18.03 6.66 3.85
CA SER A 69 19.33 6.73 3.19
C SER A 69 19.90 8.15 3.19
N GLU A 70 21.22 8.28 3.04
CA GLU A 70 21.88 9.59 2.98
C GLU A 70 21.32 10.47 1.85
N LEU A 71 21.02 9.87 0.69
CA LEU A 71 20.39 10.56 -0.44
C LEU A 71 19.03 11.16 -0.04
N VAL A 72 18.16 10.36 0.59
CA VAL A 72 16.84 10.82 1.03
C VAL A 72 16.98 11.93 2.08
N GLN A 73 17.92 11.81 3.02
CA GLN A 73 18.17 12.86 4.01
C GLN A 73 18.60 14.19 3.35
N GLN A 74 19.42 14.14 2.30
CA GLN A 74 19.83 15.32 1.54
C GLN A 74 18.65 15.93 0.77
N GLN A 75 17.84 15.10 0.11
CA GLN A 75 16.63 15.52 -0.60
C GLN A 75 15.64 16.21 0.35
N VAL A 76 15.37 15.62 1.51
CA VAL A 76 14.52 16.21 2.56
C VAL A 76 15.08 17.54 3.04
N ALA A 77 16.40 17.62 3.33
CA ALA A 77 17.02 18.85 3.81
C ALA A 77 16.86 19.99 2.79
N LYS A 78 17.05 19.72 1.49
CA LYS A 78 16.81 20.68 0.41
C LYS A 78 15.33 21.09 0.35
N ALA A 79 14.41 20.12 0.35
CA ALA A 79 12.97 20.39 0.24
C ALA A 79 12.41 21.15 1.45
N CYS A 80 13.08 21.07 2.61
CA CYS A 80 12.70 21.76 3.85
C CYS A 80 13.31 23.15 4.04
N GLU A 81 14.16 23.61 3.13
CA GLU A 81 14.78 24.93 3.26
C GLU A 81 13.71 26.04 3.32
N GLY A 82 13.75 26.84 4.40
CA GLY A 82 12.79 27.93 4.63
C GLY A 82 11.38 27.50 5.04
N LYS A 83 11.11 26.20 5.24
CA LYS A 83 9.80 25.69 5.69
C LYS A 83 9.77 25.53 7.21
N ALA A 84 8.56 25.63 7.79
CA ALA A 84 8.35 25.33 9.20
C ALA A 84 8.50 23.81 9.47
N PRO A 85 8.89 23.39 10.70
CA PRO A 85 8.85 21.99 11.09
C PRO A 85 7.50 21.34 10.78
N PHE A 86 7.52 20.07 10.39
CA PHE A 86 6.35 19.26 10.03
C PHE A 86 5.55 19.78 8.82
N SER A 87 6.12 20.68 8.01
CA SER A 87 5.50 21.06 6.73
C SER A 87 5.65 19.92 5.71
N ALA A 88 4.58 19.57 5.01
CA ALA A 88 4.60 18.62 3.89
C ALA A 88 5.57 19.05 2.77
N ILE A 89 6.21 18.06 2.14
CA ILE A 89 7.22 18.24 1.09
C ILE A 89 7.14 17.16 0.02
N VAL A 90 7.52 17.54 -1.20
CA VAL A 90 7.95 16.61 -2.26
C VAL A 90 9.42 16.30 -2.01
N VAL A 91 9.76 15.03 -1.79
CA VAL A 91 11.11 14.61 -1.40
C VAL A 91 12.03 14.63 -2.61
N ASP A 92 11.77 13.78 -3.61
CA ASP A 92 12.53 13.78 -4.86
C ASP A 92 11.98 14.83 -5.84
N GLN A 93 12.39 16.08 -5.64
CA GLN A 93 12.00 17.19 -6.51
C GLN A 93 12.50 17.00 -7.96
N GLU A 94 13.61 16.28 -8.16
CA GLU A 94 14.20 16.04 -9.47
C GLU A 94 13.31 15.11 -10.29
N ALA A 95 12.99 13.93 -9.75
CA ALA A 95 12.07 12.98 -10.37
C ALA A 95 10.67 13.57 -10.56
N ALA A 96 10.17 14.31 -9.55
CA ALA A 96 8.84 14.88 -9.58
C ALA A 96 8.70 15.98 -10.64
N MET A 97 9.67 16.91 -10.78
CA MET A 97 9.46 18.16 -11.51
C MET A 97 10.57 18.58 -12.49
N GLU A 98 11.74 17.95 -12.48
CA GLU A 98 12.90 18.43 -13.25
C GLU A 98 13.27 17.51 -14.43
N VAL A 99 13.24 16.19 -14.23
CA VAL A 99 13.63 15.22 -15.27
C VAL A 99 12.69 15.31 -16.48
N ASP A 100 13.27 15.27 -17.68
CA ASP A 100 12.50 15.29 -18.93
C ASP A 100 12.10 13.88 -19.35
N PHE A 101 10.87 13.49 -19.02
CA PHE A 101 10.29 12.21 -19.43
C PHE A 101 9.55 12.27 -20.78
N GLY A 102 9.67 13.39 -21.51
CA GLY A 102 8.98 13.62 -22.77
C GLY A 102 7.90 14.70 -22.69
N ASP A 103 7.43 15.11 -23.87
CA ASP A 103 6.47 16.20 -24.01
C ASP A 103 5.09 15.84 -23.46
N VAL A 104 4.40 16.85 -22.89
CA VAL A 104 3.00 16.76 -22.45
C VAL A 104 2.16 17.85 -23.10
N SER A 105 0.84 17.65 -23.14
CA SER A 105 -0.10 18.61 -23.75
C SER A 105 -0.73 19.58 -22.74
N VAL A 106 -0.50 19.36 -21.44
CA VAL A 106 -0.91 20.25 -20.35
C VAL A 106 0.06 21.43 -20.22
N ASP A 107 -0.48 22.63 -19.96
CA ASP A 107 0.31 23.85 -19.74
C ASP A 107 0.67 23.96 -18.26
N VAL A 108 1.79 23.35 -17.88
CA VAL A 108 2.30 23.34 -16.50
C VAL A 108 3.75 23.87 -16.46
N PRO A 109 4.15 24.59 -15.40
CA PRO A 109 5.48 25.20 -15.31
C PRO A 109 6.60 24.23 -14.91
N TYR A 110 6.31 22.93 -14.81
CA TYR A 110 7.22 21.87 -14.36
C TYR A 110 7.31 20.72 -15.37
N LYS A 111 8.34 19.89 -15.24
CA LYS A 111 8.52 18.63 -15.98
C LYS A 111 8.29 17.43 -15.04
N GLY A 112 9.14 16.41 -15.13
CA GLY A 112 9.16 15.25 -14.24
C GLY A 112 7.89 14.42 -14.31
N HIS A 113 7.75 13.54 -13.33
CA HIS A 113 6.56 12.71 -13.20
C HIS A 113 5.29 13.54 -12.98
N PHE A 114 5.38 14.74 -12.38
CA PHE A 114 4.21 15.58 -12.15
C PHE A 114 3.60 16.10 -13.46
N ALA A 115 4.41 16.50 -14.44
CA ALA A 115 3.91 16.84 -15.77
C ALA A 115 3.23 15.64 -16.44
N GLN A 116 3.83 14.45 -16.33
CA GLN A 116 3.27 13.22 -16.89
C GLN A 116 1.96 12.80 -16.19
N LEU A 117 1.85 12.96 -14.86
CA LEU A 117 0.63 12.67 -14.11
C LEU A 117 -0.47 13.67 -14.44
N ALA A 118 -0.14 14.94 -14.66
CA ALA A 118 -1.09 15.94 -15.15
C ALA A 118 -1.66 15.56 -16.53
N GLU A 119 -0.81 15.09 -17.45
CA GLU A 119 -1.25 14.55 -18.75
C GLU A 119 -2.10 13.28 -18.59
N LEU A 120 -1.68 12.37 -17.70
CA LEU A 120 -2.40 11.13 -17.43
C LEU A 120 -3.80 11.40 -16.88
N LYS A 121 -3.93 12.33 -15.93
CA LYS A 121 -5.21 12.75 -15.36
C LYS A 121 -6.11 13.42 -16.39
N LYS A 122 -5.55 14.23 -17.30
CA LYS A 122 -6.30 14.84 -18.40
C LYS A 122 -6.90 13.78 -19.34
N THR A 123 -6.16 12.71 -19.61
CA THR A 123 -6.60 11.62 -20.51
C THR A 123 -7.47 10.57 -19.80
N HIS A 124 -7.33 10.42 -18.48
CA HIS A 124 -8.07 9.49 -17.63
C HIS A 124 -8.70 10.24 -16.44
N PRO A 125 -9.76 11.06 -16.64
CA PRO A 125 -10.28 11.95 -15.61
C PRO A 125 -10.82 11.23 -14.36
N ASP A 126 -11.28 9.97 -14.52
CA ASP A 126 -11.82 9.15 -13.43
C ASP A 126 -10.74 8.49 -12.56
N LEU A 127 -9.49 8.45 -13.03
CA LEU A 127 -8.36 7.86 -12.30
C LEU A 127 -8.03 8.70 -11.07
N LYS A 128 -7.94 8.08 -9.89
CA LYS A 128 -7.56 8.75 -8.65
C LYS A 128 -6.05 8.73 -8.48
N ILE A 129 -5.43 9.89 -8.28
CA ILE A 129 -3.99 10.00 -8.02
C ILE A 129 -3.79 10.53 -6.61
N LEU A 130 -3.22 9.72 -5.73
CA LEU A 130 -3.01 10.05 -4.32
C LEU A 130 -1.49 10.11 -4.04
N PRO A 131 -0.94 11.23 -3.55
CA PRO A 131 0.41 11.24 -3.01
C PRO A 131 0.41 10.54 -1.65
N SER A 132 1.32 9.58 -1.48
CA SER A 132 1.50 8.87 -0.21
C SER A 132 2.56 9.54 0.64
N PHE A 133 2.18 9.94 1.85
CA PHE A 133 3.10 10.53 2.82
C PHE A 133 3.64 9.45 3.78
N GLY A 134 4.95 9.23 3.74
CA GLY A 134 5.63 8.30 4.63
C GLY A 134 6.27 7.11 3.90
N GLY A 135 5.79 5.92 4.20
CA GLY A 135 6.42 4.65 3.87
C GLY A 135 7.49 4.25 4.87
N TRP A 136 8.06 3.06 4.66
CA TRP A 136 8.99 2.40 5.58
C TRP A 136 10.16 3.28 6.06
N THR A 137 10.79 4.03 5.15
CA THR A 137 12.01 4.82 5.44
C THR A 137 11.72 6.26 5.87
N MET A 138 10.50 6.78 5.67
CA MET A 138 10.16 8.18 5.93
C MET A 138 9.03 8.36 6.95
N SER A 139 8.79 7.34 7.78
CA SER A 139 7.80 7.39 8.86
C SER A 139 8.32 8.00 10.18
N GLU A 140 9.63 8.22 10.32
CA GLU A 140 10.24 8.80 11.53
C GLU A 140 9.66 10.18 11.95
N PRO A 141 9.35 11.12 11.02
CA PRO A 141 8.70 12.37 11.37
C PRO A 141 7.33 12.23 12.02
N PHE A 142 6.55 11.20 11.70
CA PHE A 142 5.25 10.98 12.34
C PHE A 142 5.40 10.68 13.83
N HIS A 143 6.38 9.85 14.21
CA HIS A 143 6.71 9.57 15.61
C HIS A 143 7.17 10.83 16.37
N ALA A 144 7.86 11.74 15.69
CA ALA A 144 8.25 13.02 16.26
C ALA A 144 7.06 13.98 16.42
N MET A 145 6.20 14.05 15.40
CA MET A 145 4.99 14.88 15.34
C MET A 145 3.94 14.47 16.37
N ALA A 146 3.78 13.17 16.63
CA ALA A 146 2.77 12.61 17.53
C ALA A 146 2.81 13.16 18.97
N LYS A 147 3.92 13.81 19.35
CA LYS A 147 4.15 14.38 20.68
C LYS A 147 3.58 15.78 20.86
N ASP A 148 3.13 16.41 19.78
CA ASP A 148 2.66 17.80 19.78
C ASP A 148 1.45 17.98 18.84
N GLU A 149 0.29 18.32 19.42
CA GLU A 149 -0.94 18.57 18.67
C GLU A 149 -0.79 19.72 17.65
N ALA A 150 0.05 20.71 17.94
CA ALA A 150 0.33 21.79 16.99
C ALA A 150 1.12 21.30 15.77
N ALA A 151 2.00 20.31 15.96
CA ALA A 151 2.73 19.67 14.87
C ALA A 151 1.78 18.84 13.99
N ILE A 152 0.85 18.09 14.59
CA ILE A 152 -0.18 17.33 13.85
C ILE A 152 -1.02 18.27 12.97
N LYS A 153 -1.48 19.40 13.55
CA LYS A 153 -2.23 20.44 12.81
C LYS A 153 -1.41 21.08 11.70
N GLN A 154 -0.14 21.38 11.94
CA GLN A 154 0.76 21.95 10.95
C GLN A 154 0.95 21.02 9.75
N PHE A 155 1.19 19.73 10.00
CA PHE A 155 1.32 18.76 8.94
C PHE A 155 0.01 18.60 8.16
N ALA A 156 -1.12 18.36 8.82
CA ALA A 156 -2.41 18.19 8.15
C ALA A 156 -2.75 19.35 7.20
N LYS A 157 -2.61 20.59 7.69
CA LYS A 157 -2.83 21.78 6.90
C LYS A 157 -1.87 21.90 5.72
N SER A 158 -0.57 21.69 5.96
CA SER A 158 0.44 21.86 4.91
C SER A 158 0.38 20.75 3.85
N ALA A 159 -0.04 19.53 4.21
CA ALA A 159 -0.25 18.43 3.27
C ALA A 159 -1.39 18.73 2.30
N VAL A 160 -2.54 19.21 2.81
CA VAL A 160 -3.66 19.62 1.97
C VAL A 160 -3.32 20.83 1.11
N ALA A 161 -2.59 21.82 1.67
CA ALA A 161 -2.11 22.96 0.89
C ALA A 161 -1.17 22.54 -0.24
N LEU A 162 -0.26 21.58 0.00
CA LEU A 162 0.67 21.08 -1.01
C LEU A 162 -0.07 20.40 -2.16
N ILE A 163 -1.03 19.50 -1.87
CA ILE A 163 -1.77 18.83 -2.95
C ILE A 163 -2.65 19.79 -3.75
N ALA A 164 -3.12 20.89 -3.14
CA ALA A 164 -3.89 21.92 -3.81
C ALA A 164 -3.07 22.72 -4.84
N GLU A 165 -1.73 22.64 -4.80
CA GLU A 165 -0.85 23.22 -5.83
C GLU A 165 -0.90 22.44 -7.16
N TYR A 166 -1.43 21.20 -7.15
CA TYR A 166 -1.42 20.29 -8.29
C TYR A 166 -2.83 19.73 -8.56
N ASP A 167 -3.47 20.21 -9.62
CA ASP A 167 -4.85 19.82 -9.97
C ASP A 167 -5.04 18.33 -10.22
N PHE A 168 -3.97 17.58 -10.51
CA PHE A 168 -4.04 16.15 -10.76
C PHE A 168 -4.12 15.27 -9.52
N PHE A 169 -3.81 15.78 -8.32
CA PHE A 169 -4.00 15.00 -7.09
C PHE A 169 -5.48 15.02 -6.67
N ASP A 170 -6.00 13.84 -6.32
CA ASP A 170 -7.40 13.62 -5.94
C ASP A 170 -7.60 13.35 -4.44
N GLY A 171 -6.56 13.57 -3.63
CA GLY A 171 -6.62 13.27 -2.21
C GLY A 171 -5.24 13.07 -1.61
N ILE A 172 -5.20 12.37 -0.47
CA ILE A 172 -3.98 12.04 0.27
C ILE A 172 -4.01 10.56 0.63
N ASP A 173 -2.88 9.88 0.49
CA ASP A 173 -2.61 8.61 1.16
C ASP A 173 -1.65 8.82 2.34
N LEU A 174 -1.98 8.25 3.50
CA LEU A 174 -1.14 8.29 4.69
C LEU A 174 -0.51 6.91 4.94
N ASP A 175 0.81 6.84 4.89
CA ASP A 175 1.56 5.61 5.11
C ASP A 175 2.52 5.76 6.30
N TRP A 176 1.94 5.88 7.50
CA TRP A 176 2.73 5.85 8.73
C TRP A 176 3.00 4.40 9.12
N GLU A 177 4.27 4.01 9.08
CA GLU A 177 4.77 2.69 9.46
C GLU A 177 5.59 2.72 10.77
N TYR A 178 5.00 2.54 11.96
CA TYR A 178 3.56 2.39 12.26
C TYR A 178 3.16 3.15 13.53
N PRO A 179 1.90 3.61 13.66
CA PRO A 179 1.39 4.14 14.92
C PRO A 179 1.53 3.11 16.05
N GLY A 180 2.33 3.42 17.07
CA GLY A 180 2.62 2.48 18.16
C GLY A 180 3.88 1.62 17.97
N GLY A 181 4.70 1.96 16.97
CA GLY A 181 6.00 1.34 16.71
C GLY A 181 5.93 0.05 15.89
N GLY A 182 7.06 -0.65 15.75
CA GLY A 182 7.16 -1.77 14.81
C GLY A 182 7.77 -1.41 13.46
N GLY A 183 8.13 -0.13 13.27
CA GLY A 183 8.75 0.40 12.07
C GLY A 183 10.28 0.40 12.11
N LEU A 184 10.90 0.98 11.09
CA LEU A 184 12.35 1.04 10.91
C LEU A 184 13.08 1.67 12.11
N THR A 185 12.59 2.80 12.60
CA THR A 185 13.21 3.58 13.70
C THR A 185 12.60 3.28 15.06
N THR A 186 11.61 2.38 15.13
CA THR A 186 10.84 2.03 16.33
C THR A 186 10.74 0.51 16.53
N SER A 187 11.82 -0.20 16.16
CA SER A 187 11.87 -1.67 16.21
C SER A 187 11.59 -2.20 17.62
N PRO A 188 10.66 -3.17 17.79
CA PRO A 188 10.31 -3.73 19.09
C PRO A 188 11.36 -4.71 19.62
N TRP A 189 12.29 -5.12 18.75
CA TRP A 189 13.38 -6.06 19.04
C TRP A 189 14.66 -5.37 19.46
N ASN A 190 14.79 -4.06 19.19
CA ASN A 190 15.92 -3.26 19.63
C ASN A 190 15.51 -2.44 20.88
N PRO A 191 16.12 -2.70 22.05
CA PRO A 191 15.82 -1.98 23.29
C PRO A 191 15.99 -0.45 23.19
N ASP A 192 16.88 0.03 22.31
CA ASP A 192 17.18 1.46 22.17
C ASP A 192 16.10 2.21 21.37
N THR A 193 15.36 1.51 20.52
CA THR A 193 14.28 2.09 19.68
C THR A 193 12.88 1.67 20.11
N LYS A 194 12.78 0.69 21.02
CA LYS A 194 11.50 0.15 21.47
C LYS A 194 10.71 1.20 22.24
N LEU A 195 9.49 1.46 21.79
CA LEU A 195 8.58 2.40 22.45
C LEU A 195 8.02 1.82 23.76
N SER A 196 7.85 2.69 24.76
CA SER A 196 7.07 2.38 25.97
C SER A 196 5.58 2.33 25.65
N ASP A 197 4.78 1.66 26.48
CA ASP A 197 3.34 1.50 26.22
C ASP A 197 2.59 2.85 26.20
N ASP A 198 3.01 3.82 27.02
CA ASP A 198 2.47 5.18 27.01
C ASP A 198 2.74 5.89 25.67
N VAL A 199 3.94 5.74 25.11
CA VAL A 199 4.27 6.32 23.81
C VAL A 199 3.50 5.63 22.69
N LYS A 200 3.28 4.31 22.79
CA LYS A 200 2.46 3.60 21.80
C LYS A 200 1.01 4.07 21.81
N ALA A 201 0.44 4.28 22.99
CA ALA A 201 -0.92 4.82 23.11
C ALA A 201 -0.99 6.24 22.54
N LEU A 202 -0.04 7.11 22.89
CA LEU A 202 0.06 8.47 22.35
C LEU A 202 0.12 8.49 20.81
N GLU A 203 0.93 7.63 20.20
CA GLU A 203 1.05 7.58 18.73
C GLU A 203 -0.24 7.11 18.05
N ARG A 204 -0.98 6.19 18.65
CA ARG A 204 -2.27 5.73 18.11
C ARG A 204 -3.35 6.81 18.21
N ASP A 205 -3.38 7.54 19.32
CA ASP A 205 -4.28 8.70 19.49
C ASP A 205 -3.91 9.82 18.50
N ALA A 206 -2.61 10.05 18.28
CA ALA A 206 -2.12 10.99 17.30
C ALA A 206 -2.49 10.60 15.86
N PHE A 207 -2.47 9.31 15.52
CA PHE A 207 -2.95 8.83 14.21
C PHE A 207 -4.43 9.15 13.99
N THR A 208 -5.29 8.83 14.96
CA THR A 208 -6.74 9.16 14.87
C THR A 208 -6.97 10.67 14.75
N THR A 209 -6.20 11.46 15.51
CA THR A 209 -6.24 12.93 15.44
C THR A 209 -5.80 13.44 14.08
N LEU A 210 -4.71 12.90 13.54
CA LEU A 210 -4.18 13.27 12.23
C LEU A 210 -5.18 13.00 11.10
N VAL A 211 -5.74 11.78 11.07
CA VAL A 211 -6.75 11.39 10.07
C VAL A 211 -7.97 12.30 10.14
N THR A 212 -8.40 12.67 11.34
CA THR A 212 -9.52 13.61 11.53
C THR A 212 -9.20 14.98 10.97
N LEU A 213 -8.03 15.54 11.30
CA LEU A 213 -7.62 16.86 10.83
C LEU A 213 -7.39 16.91 9.32
N LEU A 214 -6.79 15.86 8.74
CA LEU A 214 -6.65 15.74 7.28
C LEU A 214 -8.02 15.74 6.60
N ARG A 215 -8.99 14.99 7.12
CA ARG A 215 -10.35 14.97 6.56
C ARG A 215 -11.00 16.36 6.62
N ASP A 216 -10.88 17.06 7.74
CA ASP A 216 -11.47 18.39 7.91
C ASP A 216 -10.83 19.43 6.95
N GLU A 217 -9.52 19.37 6.74
CA GLU A 217 -8.81 20.22 5.77
C GLU A 217 -9.20 19.86 4.32
N LEU A 218 -9.33 18.57 3.98
CA LEU A 218 -9.80 18.12 2.66
C LEU A 218 -11.28 18.49 2.40
N ASP A 219 -12.13 18.48 3.43
CA ASP A 219 -13.53 18.94 3.34
C ASP A 219 -13.59 20.45 3.08
N THR A 220 -12.67 21.21 3.67
CA THR A 220 -12.51 22.64 3.37
C THR A 220 -12.11 22.86 1.92
N LEU A 221 -11.10 22.13 1.43
CA LEU A 221 -10.67 22.19 0.04
C LEU A 221 -11.78 21.75 -0.93
N THR A 222 -12.59 20.76 -0.54
CA THR A 222 -13.78 20.33 -1.28
C THR A 222 -14.80 21.46 -1.41
N ALA A 223 -15.06 22.19 -0.32
CA ALA A 223 -15.98 23.32 -0.33
C ALA A 223 -15.48 24.51 -1.19
N GLU A 224 -14.16 24.70 -1.26
CA GLU A 224 -13.53 25.78 -2.04
C GLU A 224 -13.49 25.47 -3.54
N THR A 225 -13.18 24.23 -3.91
CA THR A 225 -12.93 23.83 -5.31
C THR A 225 -14.13 23.15 -5.97
N GLY A 226 -15.05 22.60 -5.19
CA GLY A 226 -16.14 21.74 -5.66
C GLY A 226 -15.69 20.34 -6.10
N ARG A 227 -14.42 19.96 -5.90
CA ARG A 227 -13.88 18.63 -6.18
C ARG A 227 -14.02 17.73 -4.96
N GLU A 228 -14.30 16.45 -5.17
CA GLU A 228 -14.22 15.45 -4.11
C GLU A 228 -12.77 15.00 -3.92
N TYR A 229 -12.30 15.01 -2.67
CA TYR A 229 -10.96 14.53 -2.30
C TYR A 229 -11.01 13.30 -1.40
N GLU A 230 -10.23 12.29 -1.74
CA GLU A 230 -10.10 11.07 -0.96
C GLU A 230 -9.06 11.21 0.16
N LEU A 231 -9.27 10.46 1.24
CA LEU A 231 -8.25 10.25 2.27
C LEU A 231 -8.08 8.76 2.48
N SER A 232 -6.93 8.21 2.10
CA SER A 232 -6.61 6.80 2.32
C SER A 232 -5.47 6.64 3.31
N THR A 233 -5.24 5.40 3.71
CA THR A 233 -4.07 5.04 4.49
C THR A 233 -3.62 3.62 4.16
N ALA A 234 -2.32 3.41 4.01
CA ALA A 234 -1.73 2.09 4.09
C ALA A 234 -1.63 1.64 5.56
N VAL A 235 -2.08 0.43 5.84
CA VAL A 235 -2.23 -0.07 7.20
C VAL A 235 -1.47 -1.38 7.36
N GLY A 236 -0.56 -1.38 8.32
CA GLY A 236 0.09 -2.61 8.78
C GLY A 236 -0.93 -3.55 9.40
N VAL A 237 -0.86 -4.84 9.04
CA VAL A 237 -1.83 -5.84 9.51
C VAL A 237 -1.48 -6.46 10.85
N GLY A 238 -2.41 -7.22 11.43
CA GLY A 238 -2.15 -7.96 12.67
C GLY A 238 -2.02 -7.03 13.88
N PRO A 239 -1.02 -7.22 14.76
CA PRO A 239 -0.78 -6.36 15.92
C PRO A 239 -0.59 -4.88 15.60
N LYS A 240 -0.21 -4.52 14.36
CA LYS A 240 0.00 -3.13 13.92
C LYS A 240 -1.32 -2.36 13.76
N ALA A 241 -2.39 -3.04 13.36
CA ALA A 241 -3.74 -2.45 13.28
C ALA A 241 -4.47 -2.47 14.63
N ALA A 242 -3.99 -3.26 15.59
CA ALA A 242 -4.63 -3.41 16.88
C ALA A 242 -4.49 -2.14 17.72
N GLN A 243 -5.55 -1.82 18.48
CA GLN A 243 -5.59 -0.71 19.44
C GLN A 243 -5.58 0.69 18.82
N ILE A 244 -5.69 0.82 17.50
CA ILE A 244 -6.11 2.07 16.86
C ILE A 244 -7.61 2.23 17.06
N ASP A 245 -8.07 3.45 17.34
CA ASP A 245 -9.49 3.79 17.43
C ASP A 245 -10.12 3.88 16.01
N TRP A 246 -10.40 2.72 15.43
CA TRP A 246 -11.02 2.62 14.11
C TRP A 246 -12.46 3.13 14.08
N GLU A 247 -13.17 3.15 15.22
CA GLU A 247 -14.52 3.71 15.30
C GLU A 247 -14.49 5.21 14.97
N SER A 248 -13.46 5.92 15.46
CA SER A 248 -13.25 7.33 15.13
C SER A 248 -12.55 7.55 13.78
N ALA A 249 -11.55 6.73 13.44
CA ALA A 249 -10.73 6.93 12.24
C ALA A 249 -11.40 6.46 10.94
N ALA A 250 -12.03 5.28 10.91
CA ALA A 250 -12.55 4.70 9.68
C ALA A 250 -13.66 5.52 8.99
N PRO A 251 -14.54 6.26 9.70
CA PRO A 251 -15.49 7.17 9.05
C PRO A 251 -14.85 8.30 8.24
N LYS A 252 -13.60 8.67 8.57
CA LYS A 252 -12.85 9.77 7.93
C LYS A 252 -12.04 9.32 6.71
N LEU A 253 -11.83 8.02 6.57
CA LEU A 253 -11.04 7.40 5.50
C LEU A 253 -11.96 6.93 4.35
N THR A 254 -11.50 7.06 3.11
CA THR A 254 -12.15 6.49 1.92
C THR A 254 -11.76 5.02 1.76
N ASN A 255 -10.44 4.74 1.76
CA ASN A 255 -9.86 3.41 1.55
C ASN A 255 -8.76 3.13 2.59
N MET A 256 -8.62 1.86 2.99
CA MET A 256 -7.52 1.37 3.81
C MET A 256 -6.80 0.25 3.08
N PHE A 257 -5.58 0.54 2.62
CA PHE A 257 -4.72 -0.37 1.88
C PHE A 257 -4.02 -1.32 2.87
N ALA A 258 -4.60 -2.50 3.07
CA ALA A 258 -4.10 -3.47 4.04
C ALA A 258 -2.85 -4.18 3.48
N MET A 259 -1.68 -3.86 4.05
CA MET A 259 -0.38 -4.38 3.64
C MET A 259 -0.24 -5.86 4.01
N THR A 260 -0.90 -6.70 3.22
CA THR A 260 -1.05 -8.16 3.40
C THR A 260 0.09 -8.91 2.71
N TYR A 261 1.29 -8.38 2.89
CA TYR A 261 2.57 -8.89 2.43
C TYR A 261 3.61 -8.64 3.53
N ASP A 262 4.86 -9.04 3.30
CA ASP A 262 5.94 -8.93 4.28
C ASP A 262 5.66 -9.64 5.61
N PHE A 263 4.91 -10.73 5.56
CA PHE A 263 4.69 -11.59 6.72
C PHE A 263 5.99 -12.23 7.19
N LEU A 264 6.86 -12.60 6.24
CA LEU A 264 8.18 -13.18 6.45
C LEU A 264 9.16 -12.56 5.45
N GLY A 265 10.43 -12.42 5.85
CA GLY A 265 11.49 -11.92 4.98
C GLY A 265 12.88 -12.16 5.54
N GLY A 266 13.89 -11.64 4.84
CA GLY A 266 15.31 -11.86 5.15
C GLY A 266 15.82 -11.28 6.48
N TRP A 267 14.98 -10.55 7.21
CA TRP A 267 15.27 -10.03 8.57
C TRP A 267 15.22 -11.11 9.66
N GLY A 268 14.73 -12.30 9.36
CA GLY A 268 14.68 -13.43 10.29
C GLY A 268 14.96 -14.77 9.61
N PRO A 269 15.29 -15.83 10.37
CA PRO A 269 15.52 -17.15 9.82
C PRO A 269 14.22 -17.85 9.43
N GLN A 270 13.06 -17.41 9.94
CA GLN A 270 11.75 -17.98 9.60
C GLN A 270 11.51 -17.86 8.09
N THR A 271 11.24 -18.99 7.46
CA THR A 271 11.09 -19.10 6.01
C THR A 271 9.70 -19.64 5.70
N GLY A 272 9.07 -19.10 4.67
CA GLY A 272 7.71 -19.49 4.29
C GLY A 272 7.09 -18.47 3.36
N HIS A 273 5.77 -18.43 3.33
CA HIS A 273 5.04 -17.52 2.46
C HIS A 273 5.06 -16.09 3.00
N LEU A 274 5.48 -15.12 2.18
CA LEU A 274 5.51 -13.71 2.58
C LEU A 274 4.13 -13.03 2.51
N THR A 275 3.19 -13.60 1.75
CA THR A 275 1.94 -12.93 1.35
C THR A 275 0.81 -13.89 0.95
N ASN A 276 0.79 -15.10 1.53
CA ASN A 276 -0.26 -16.08 1.25
C ASN A 276 -1.67 -15.54 1.53
N LEU A 277 -2.65 -15.94 0.70
CA LEU A 277 -4.04 -15.59 0.91
C LEU A 277 -4.60 -16.25 2.17
N HIS A 278 -4.48 -17.57 2.26
CA HIS A 278 -5.04 -18.33 3.38
C HIS A 278 -3.98 -18.77 4.37
N ALA A 279 -4.26 -18.55 5.65
CA ALA A 279 -3.55 -19.20 6.73
C ALA A 279 -3.88 -20.71 6.75
N THR A 280 -2.88 -21.53 7.05
CA THR A 280 -3.05 -22.97 7.29
C THR A 280 -2.29 -23.36 8.57
N ASP A 281 -2.43 -24.60 9.02
CA ASP A 281 -1.63 -25.14 10.14
C ASP A 281 -0.11 -25.09 9.86
N ARG A 282 0.29 -24.92 8.59
CA ARG A 282 1.68 -24.75 8.16
C ARG A 282 2.12 -23.29 8.10
N SER A 283 1.21 -22.34 8.22
CA SER A 283 1.58 -20.91 8.27
C SER A 283 2.29 -20.61 9.58
N TRP A 284 3.46 -19.97 9.50
CA TRP A 284 4.12 -19.45 10.71
C TRP A 284 3.15 -18.53 11.44
N TRP A 285 2.90 -18.83 12.72
CA TRP A 285 1.99 -18.08 13.59
C TRP A 285 0.56 -17.90 13.04
N GLY A 286 0.10 -18.80 12.16
CA GLY A 286 -1.24 -18.70 11.56
C GLY A 286 -1.43 -17.48 10.66
N MET A 287 -0.35 -16.94 10.08
CA MET A 287 -0.43 -15.76 9.21
C MET A 287 -1.05 -16.11 7.85
N GLY A 288 -1.96 -15.25 7.42
CA GLY A 288 -2.62 -15.28 6.12
C GLY A 288 -3.38 -13.97 5.93
N ALA A 289 -3.47 -13.52 4.69
CA ALA A 289 -4.17 -12.29 4.38
C ALA A 289 -5.63 -12.32 4.84
N ASP A 290 -6.29 -13.49 4.72
CA ASP A 290 -7.66 -13.70 5.19
C ASP A 290 -7.84 -13.52 6.70
N VAL A 291 -6.95 -14.09 7.50
CA VAL A 291 -6.94 -13.96 8.97
C VAL A 291 -6.78 -12.50 9.36
N PHE A 292 -5.82 -11.81 8.74
CA PHE A 292 -5.54 -10.42 9.04
C PHE A 292 -6.66 -9.47 8.63
N ILE A 293 -7.25 -9.66 7.44
CA ILE A 293 -8.41 -8.88 7.00
C ILE A 293 -9.60 -9.10 7.93
N ASN A 294 -9.89 -10.34 8.31
CA ASN A 294 -10.99 -10.62 9.24
C ASN A 294 -10.75 -9.98 10.61
N GLN A 295 -9.51 -10.00 11.11
CA GLN A 295 -9.15 -9.30 12.34
C GLN A 295 -9.37 -7.79 12.23
N MET A 296 -9.01 -7.17 11.10
CA MET A 296 -9.25 -5.74 10.87
C MET A 296 -10.75 -5.42 10.88
N ILE A 297 -11.59 -6.28 10.28
CA ILE A 297 -13.05 -6.16 10.31
C ILE A 297 -13.57 -6.27 11.75
N GLU A 298 -13.08 -7.24 12.53
CA GLU A 298 -13.44 -7.42 13.95
C GLU A 298 -13.03 -6.22 14.82
N LEU A 299 -11.96 -5.52 14.45
CA LEU A 299 -11.51 -4.27 15.08
C LEU A 299 -12.38 -3.04 14.70
N GLY A 300 -13.40 -3.21 13.85
CA GLY A 300 -14.36 -2.17 13.50
C GLY A 300 -14.11 -1.50 12.15
N ILE A 301 -13.15 -1.98 11.35
CA ILE A 301 -12.93 -1.45 10.01
C ILE A 301 -14.04 -1.93 9.07
N PRO A 302 -14.74 -1.04 8.35
CA PRO A 302 -15.72 -1.43 7.34
C PRO A 302 -15.05 -2.19 6.19
N LYS A 303 -15.57 -3.37 5.87
CA LYS A 303 -14.98 -4.24 4.83
C LYS A 303 -14.99 -3.57 3.45
N GLU A 304 -16.01 -2.77 3.15
CA GLU A 304 -16.17 -2.01 1.91
C GLU A 304 -15.16 -0.86 1.76
N LYS A 305 -14.30 -0.62 2.77
CA LYS A 305 -13.16 0.29 2.71
C LYS A 305 -11.80 -0.42 2.72
N LEU A 306 -11.77 -1.73 2.98
CA LEU A 306 -10.53 -2.51 2.99
C LEU A 306 -10.12 -2.88 1.57
N VAL A 307 -8.87 -2.57 1.20
CA VAL A 307 -8.28 -2.95 -0.07
C VAL A 307 -7.16 -3.95 0.20
N LEU A 308 -7.26 -5.15 -0.38
CA LEU A 308 -6.34 -6.26 -0.15
C LEU A 308 -5.01 -6.04 -0.90
N GLY A 309 -3.87 -6.35 -0.30
CA GLY A 309 -2.55 -6.14 -0.88
C GLY A 309 -2.05 -7.32 -1.72
N ALA A 310 -1.43 -7.00 -2.86
CA ALA A 310 -0.71 -7.92 -3.72
C ALA A 310 0.76 -7.48 -3.88
N ALA A 311 1.71 -8.38 -3.62
CA ALA A 311 3.14 -8.11 -3.72
C ALA A 311 3.64 -8.42 -5.13
N PHE A 312 4.07 -7.41 -5.88
CA PHE A 312 4.70 -7.58 -7.20
C PHE A 312 6.22 -7.82 -7.06
N TYR A 313 6.58 -8.56 -6.02
CA TYR A 313 7.94 -8.90 -5.65
C TYR A 313 7.93 -10.20 -4.82
N GLY A 314 9.12 -10.72 -4.57
CA GLY A 314 9.38 -11.84 -3.70
C GLY A 314 10.40 -11.53 -2.61
N ARG A 315 10.42 -12.38 -1.60
CA ARG A 315 11.44 -12.40 -0.54
C ARG A 315 12.12 -13.76 -0.49
N GLY A 316 13.44 -13.74 -0.30
CA GLY A 316 14.25 -14.94 -0.41
C GLY A 316 15.22 -15.17 0.74
N TRP A 317 15.60 -16.44 0.88
CA TRP A 317 16.51 -16.94 1.90
C TRP A 317 17.58 -17.87 1.31
N GLU A 318 18.74 -17.91 1.96
CA GLU A 318 19.85 -18.82 1.64
C GLU A 318 20.09 -19.81 2.78
N GLY A 319 20.58 -21.00 2.42
CA GLY A 319 20.80 -22.06 3.40
C GLY A 319 19.49 -22.59 3.99
N SER A 320 18.42 -22.57 3.18
CA SER A 320 17.11 -23.08 3.62
C SER A 320 17.17 -24.58 3.86
N GLN A 321 16.51 -25.02 4.94
CA GLN A 321 16.36 -26.44 5.27
C GLN A 321 15.12 -27.06 4.59
N PHE A 322 14.59 -26.41 3.55
CA PHE A 322 13.44 -26.89 2.80
C PHE A 322 13.77 -28.19 2.06
N ASP A 323 12.90 -29.19 2.21
CA ASP A 323 13.09 -30.52 1.62
C ASP A 323 12.46 -30.67 0.23
N GLY A 324 11.84 -29.60 -0.29
CA GLY A 324 11.14 -29.59 -1.58
C GLY A 324 9.67 -30.03 -1.52
N SER A 325 9.12 -30.26 -0.32
CA SER A 325 7.71 -30.63 -0.14
C SER A 325 6.79 -29.39 -0.13
N LEU A 326 6.21 -29.04 1.01
CA LEU A 326 5.43 -27.83 1.22
C LEU A 326 6.02 -27.08 2.42
N PRO A 327 6.12 -25.74 2.39
CA PRO A 327 6.67 -25.01 3.52
C PRO A 327 5.81 -25.25 4.76
N THR A 328 6.49 -25.47 5.89
CA THR A 328 5.91 -25.74 7.20
C THR A 328 6.16 -24.55 8.14
N SER A 329 5.46 -24.51 9.26
CA SER A 329 5.53 -23.39 10.20
C SER A 329 6.85 -23.32 10.98
N ASP A 330 7.62 -24.40 10.98
CA ASP A 330 8.96 -24.51 11.56
C ASP A 330 10.09 -24.41 10.52
N LEU A 331 9.76 -24.16 9.25
CA LEU A 331 10.76 -24.00 8.20
C LEU A 331 11.66 -22.79 8.50
N ALA A 332 12.97 -23.03 8.40
CA ALA A 332 13.98 -22.03 8.66
C ALA A 332 15.12 -22.08 7.65
N SER A 333 15.82 -20.95 7.56
CA SER A 333 17.02 -20.77 6.76
C SER A 333 18.14 -20.18 7.59
N GLU A 334 19.38 -20.27 7.10
CA GLU A 334 20.55 -19.70 7.78
C GLU A 334 20.49 -18.17 7.82
N LYS A 335 20.00 -17.54 6.75
CA LYS A 335 19.88 -16.08 6.61
C LYS A 335 18.93 -15.71 5.47
N GLY A 336 18.53 -14.45 5.41
CA GLY A 336 17.98 -13.85 4.19
C GLY A 336 18.98 -13.95 3.03
N ALA A 337 18.47 -13.98 1.80
CA ALA A 337 19.33 -14.08 0.64
C ALA A 337 20.22 -12.83 0.52
N SER A 338 21.51 -13.05 0.24
CA SER A 338 22.50 -11.97 0.11
C SER A 338 22.51 -11.29 -1.27
N PHE A 339 21.58 -11.65 -2.14
CA PHE A 339 21.38 -11.13 -3.49
C PHE A 339 19.89 -10.86 -3.73
N GLY A 340 19.58 -10.13 -4.79
CA GLY A 340 18.22 -9.73 -5.13
C GLY A 340 18.20 -8.65 -6.22
N THR A 341 17.03 -8.10 -6.49
CA THR A 341 16.81 -6.96 -7.38
C THR A 341 16.81 -5.68 -6.54
N GLY A 342 17.81 -4.81 -6.75
CA GLY A 342 17.95 -3.55 -6.01
C GLY A 342 18.51 -3.73 -4.58
N GLU A 343 17.94 -4.63 -3.79
CA GLU A 343 18.41 -4.92 -2.42
C GLU A 343 18.50 -6.44 -2.11
N PRO A 344 19.40 -6.87 -1.20
CA PRO A 344 19.51 -8.27 -0.82
C PRO A 344 18.21 -8.85 -0.25
N GLY A 345 17.78 -10.00 -0.77
CA GLY A 345 16.60 -10.72 -0.28
C GLY A 345 15.27 -10.20 -0.81
N TYR A 346 15.28 -9.18 -1.67
CA TYR A 346 14.11 -8.66 -2.37
C TYR A 346 14.23 -8.96 -3.86
N PHE A 347 13.15 -9.39 -4.50
CA PHE A 347 13.18 -9.82 -5.91
C PHE A 347 11.98 -9.25 -6.64
N MET A 348 12.20 -8.38 -7.63
CA MET A 348 11.08 -7.87 -8.43
C MET A 348 10.43 -9.00 -9.23
N TYR A 349 9.11 -8.97 -9.41
CA TYR A 349 8.40 -10.04 -10.12
C TYR A 349 8.92 -10.24 -11.56
N TRP A 350 9.22 -9.16 -12.29
CA TRP A 350 9.85 -9.25 -13.61
C TRP A 350 11.21 -9.96 -13.58
N ASP A 351 12.02 -9.77 -12.53
CA ASP A 351 13.33 -10.39 -12.38
C ASP A 351 13.19 -11.89 -12.09
N LEU A 352 12.25 -12.25 -11.21
CA LEU A 352 11.89 -13.65 -10.94
C LEU A 352 11.53 -14.40 -12.22
N LYS A 353 10.70 -13.80 -13.08
CA LYS A 353 10.31 -14.39 -14.37
C LYS A 353 11.50 -14.60 -15.32
N GLN A 354 12.46 -13.70 -15.32
CA GLN A 354 13.56 -13.70 -16.29
C GLN A 354 14.75 -14.55 -15.83
N ASN A 355 15.13 -14.43 -14.56
CA ASN A 355 16.43 -14.91 -14.06
C ASN A 355 16.32 -16.05 -13.03
N TYR A 356 15.12 -16.42 -12.58
CA TYR A 356 14.91 -17.47 -11.58
C TYR A 356 14.12 -18.65 -12.15
N THR A 357 14.57 -19.12 -13.32
CA THR A 357 13.86 -20.13 -14.12
C THR A 357 14.35 -21.56 -13.84
N LYS A 358 13.69 -22.53 -14.49
CA LYS A 358 14.10 -23.94 -14.48
C LYS A 358 15.51 -24.15 -15.03
N SER A 359 15.96 -23.37 -16.02
CA SER A 359 17.33 -23.51 -16.54
C SER A 359 18.39 -23.08 -15.52
N GLU A 360 18.02 -22.15 -14.63
CA GLU A 360 18.85 -21.67 -13.52
C GLU A 360 18.76 -22.55 -12.27
N GLY A 361 18.07 -23.69 -12.37
CA GLY A 361 17.92 -24.69 -11.30
C GLY A 361 16.80 -24.40 -10.30
N TYR A 362 15.95 -23.39 -10.55
CA TYR A 362 14.81 -23.08 -9.70
C TYR A 362 13.58 -23.92 -10.08
N GLN A 363 12.93 -24.46 -9.06
CA GLN A 363 11.74 -25.29 -9.16
C GLN A 363 10.54 -24.50 -8.65
N TYR A 364 9.54 -24.32 -9.50
CA TYR A 364 8.27 -23.74 -9.10
C TYR A 364 7.46 -24.72 -8.27
N GLY A 365 6.99 -24.25 -7.12
CA GLY A 365 5.97 -24.91 -6.32
C GLY A 365 4.81 -23.97 -6.04
N TYR A 366 3.64 -24.57 -5.79
CA TYR A 366 2.44 -23.83 -5.43
C TYR A 366 1.76 -24.51 -4.25
N ASP A 367 1.55 -23.75 -3.19
CA ASP A 367 0.77 -24.19 -2.04
C ASP A 367 -0.71 -23.96 -2.32
N GLU A 368 -1.41 -25.01 -2.74
CA GLU A 368 -2.83 -24.95 -3.10
C GLU A 368 -3.72 -24.48 -1.95
N ALA A 369 -3.39 -24.85 -0.71
CA ALA A 369 -4.22 -24.50 0.45
C ALA A 369 -4.04 -23.04 0.84
N SER A 370 -2.84 -22.49 0.68
CA SER A 370 -2.51 -21.10 1.00
C SER A 370 -2.67 -20.13 -0.17
N HIS A 371 -2.84 -20.63 -1.40
CA HIS A 371 -2.76 -19.89 -2.66
C HIS A 371 -1.46 -19.10 -2.80
N ALA A 372 -0.32 -19.76 -2.58
CA ALA A 372 0.98 -19.09 -2.54
C ALA A 372 2.05 -19.82 -3.37
N PRO A 373 2.64 -19.17 -4.39
CA PRO A 373 3.75 -19.73 -5.14
C PRO A 373 5.07 -19.54 -4.40
N TYR A 374 6.04 -20.39 -4.74
CA TYR A 374 7.42 -20.25 -4.32
C TYR A 374 8.37 -20.85 -5.36
N LEU A 375 9.63 -20.41 -5.32
CA LEU A 375 10.73 -20.99 -6.07
C LEU A 375 11.73 -21.65 -5.11
N TRP A 376 12.17 -22.85 -5.46
CA TRP A 376 13.16 -23.60 -4.70
C TRP A 376 14.35 -24.00 -5.58
N ASN A 377 15.55 -23.63 -5.17
CA ASN A 377 16.79 -24.14 -5.77
C ASN A 377 17.48 -25.10 -4.79
N PRO A 378 17.44 -26.43 -5.01
CA PRO A 378 17.99 -27.41 -4.07
C PRO A 378 19.52 -27.42 -4.00
N GLU A 379 20.20 -27.02 -5.08
CA GLU A 379 21.67 -26.97 -5.11
C GLU A 379 22.21 -25.76 -4.35
N LYS A 380 21.64 -24.59 -4.63
CA LYS A 380 21.98 -23.32 -3.95
C LYS A 380 21.36 -23.21 -2.55
N LYS A 381 20.39 -24.08 -2.23
CA LYS A 381 19.53 -24.00 -1.05
C LYS A 381 18.83 -22.65 -0.89
N VAL A 382 18.27 -22.15 -1.99
CA VAL A 382 17.59 -20.86 -2.05
C VAL A 382 16.09 -21.06 -2.14
N PHE A 383 15.35 -20.53 -1.17
CA PHE A 383 13.89 -20.47 -1.18
C PHE A 383 13.45 -19.03 -1.41
N ILE A 384 12.52 -18.81 -2.35
CA ILE A 384 11.94 -17.50 -2.64
C ILE A 384 10.42 -17.64 -2.60
N SER A 385 9.76 -16.91 -1.71
CA SER A 385 8.30 -16.71 -1.76
C SER A 385 8.00 -15.47 -2.59
N PHE A 386 6.89 -15.46 -3.31
CA PHE A 386 6.48 -14.36 -4.19
C PHE A 386 4.98 -14.47 -4.51
N GLU A 387 4.48 -13.63 -5.41
CA GLU A 387 3.18 -13.83 -6.07
C GLU A 387 3.31 -13.98 -7.58
N ASP A 388 2.34 -14.67 -8.17
CA ASP A 388 2.20 -14.81 -9.62
C ASP A 388 0.75 -14.53 -10.03
N ALA A 389 0.48 -14.62 -11.34
CA ALA A 389 -0.88 -14.42 -11.88
C ALA A 389 -1.92 -15.34 -11.21
N ARG A 390 -1.51 -16.53 -10.73
CA ARG A 390 -2.40 -17.49 -10.09
C ARG A 390 -2.78 -17.07 -8.67
N SER A 391 -1.82 -16.65 -7.84
CA SER A 391 -2.12 -16.16 -6.48
C SER A 391 -2.82 -14.80 -6.50
N VAL A 392 -2.41 -13.88 -7.38
CA VAL A 392 -3.05 -12.57 -7.53
C VAL A 392 -4.51 -12.73 -7.95
N LYS A 393 -4.80 -13.67 -8.87
CA LYS A 393 -6.18 -14.01 -9.23
C LYS A 393 -6.98 -14.51 -8.03
N ALA A 394 -6.42 -15.42 -7.24
CA ALA A 394 -7.09 -15.97 -6.07
C ALA A 394 -7.41 -14.87 -5.04
N LYS A 395 -6.46 -13.94 -4.79
CA LYS A 395 -6.68 -12.77 -3.93
C LYS A 395 -7.80 -11.87 -4.46
N ALA A 396 -7.79 -11.54 -5.74
CA ALA A 396 -8.81 -10.70 -6.35
C ALA A 396 -10.22 -11.35 -6.30
N GLU A 397 -10.31 -12.66 -6.56
CA GLU A 397 -11.57 -13.41 -6.48
C GLU A 397 -12.08 -13.45 -5.04
N TRP A 398 -11.19 -13.68 -4.07
CA TRP A 398 -11.53 -13.70 -2.66
C TRP A 398 -11.95 -12.32 -2.15
N ALA A 399 -11.21 -11.25 -2.46
CA ALA A 399 -11.55 -9.88 -2.07
C ALA A 399 -12.96 -9.50 -2.55
N LYS A 400 -13.27 -9.80 -3.81
CA LYS A 400 -14.61 -9.62 -4.38
C LYS A 400 -15.67 -10.45 -3.67
N GLN A 401 -15.38 -11.72 -3.36
CA GLN A 401 -16.31 -12.60 -2.65
C GLN A 401 -16.62 -12.10 -1.23
N GLN A 402 -15.63 -11.56 -0.52
CA GLN A 402 -15.82 -11.00 0.82
C GLN A 402 -16.53 -9.64 0.81
N GLY A 403 -16.63 -8.99 -0.35
CA GLY A 403 -17.14 -7.62 -0.50
C GLY A 403 -16.17 -6.60 0.08
N LEU A 404 -14.88 -6.81 -0.16
CA LEU A 404 -13.84 -5.81 0.11
C LEU A 404 -13.89 -4.70 -0.95
N ALA A 405 -13.29 -3.55 -0.66
CA ALA A 405 -13.21 -2.43 -1.59
C ALA A 405 -12.48 -2.82 -2.89
N GLY A 406 -11.45 -3.67 -2.81
CA GLY A 406 -10.71 -4.13 -3.99
C GLY A 406 -9.34 -4.73 -3.68
N VAL A 407 -8.40 -4.58 -4.61
CA VAL A 407 -7.00 -5.01 -4.48
C VAL A 407 -6.06 -3.86 -4.87
N PHE A 408 -4.94 -3.71 -4.16
CA PHE A 408 -3.85 -2.81 -4.52
C PHE A 408 -2.52 -3.55 -4.57
N THR A 409 -1.50 -2.96 -5.18
CA THR A 409 -0.16 -3.55 -5.25
C THR A 409 0.96 -2.63 -4.79
N TRP A 410 1.95 -3.24 -4.13
CA TRP A 410 3.32 -2.73 -4.01
C TRP A 410 4.22 -3.65 -4.85
N GLU A 411 4.93 -3.17 -5.87
CA GLU A 411 4.77 -1.88 -6.55
C GLU A 411 4.66 -2.10 -8.08
N LEU A 412 4.08 -1.14 -8.80
CA LEU A 412 3.74 -1.29 -10.23
C LEU A 412 4.95 -1.64 -11.12
N SER A 413 6.13 -1.10 -10.79
CA SER A 413 7.37 -1.37 -11.52
C SER A 413 7.82 -2.85 -11.44
N GLY A 414 7.27 -3.63 -10.50
CA GLY A 414 7.46 -5.07 -10.42
C GLY A 414 6.80 -5.85 -11.57
N ASP A 415 5.78 -5.27 -12.20
CA ASP A 415 4.99 -5.86 -13.29
C ASP A 415 4.93 -4.95 -14.55
N PRO A 416 6.06 -4.67 -15.21
CA PRO A 416 6.12 -3.75 -16.33
C PRO A 416 5.39 -4.25 -17.59
N ASP A 417 5.18 -5.57 -17.69
CA ASP A 417 4.38 -6.19 -18.76
C ASP A 417 2.86 -6.17 -18.45
N ASN A 418 2.46 -5.65 -17.28
CA ASN A 418 1.08 -5.57 -16.79
C ASN A 418 0.36 -6.93 -16.67
N GLU A 419 1.09 -8.03 -16.46
CA GLU A 419 0.50 -9.37 -16.33
C GLU A 419 -0.38 -9.47 -15.08
N LEU A 420 0.16 -9.06 -13.93
CA LEU A 420 -0.52 -9.14 -12.64
C LEU A 420 -1.59 -8.05 -12.52
N THR A 421 -1.30 -6.84 -12.99
CA THR A 421 -2.29 -5.74 -13.05
C THR A 421 -3.50 -6.14 -13.88
N SER A 422 -3.28 -6.75 -15.05
CA SER A 422 -4.36 -7.24 -15.91
C SER A 422 -5.24 -8.26 -15.21
N VAL A 423 -4.65 -9.16 -14.41
CA VAL A 423 -5.39 -10.16 -13.63
C VAL A 423 -6.27 -9.48 -12.59
N MET A 424 -5.71 -8.53 -11.81
CA MET A 424 -6.48 -7.75 -10.83
C MET A 424 -7.68 -7.07 -11.49
N HIS A 425 -7.44 -6.35 -12.58
CA HIS A 425 -8.46 -5.62 -13.31
C HIS A 425 -9.57 -6.54 -13.84
N GLN A 426 -9.21 -7.62 -14.55
CA GLN A 426 -10.18 -8.53 -15.15
C GLN A 426 -11.11 -9.18 -14.11
N VAL A 427 -10.57 -9.57 -12.96
CA VAL A 427 -11.37 -10.18 -11.89
C VAL A 427 -12.29 -9.14 -11.25
N LEU A 428 -11.76 -7.99 -10.85
CA LEU A 428 -12.50 -6.99 -10.08
C LEU A 428 -13.56 -6.28 -10.94
N GLN A 429 -13.26 -5.96 -12.19
CA GLN A 429 -14.18 -5.29 -13.11
C GLN A 429 -15.15 -6.24 -13.84
N SER A 430 -15.00 -7.56 -13.70
CA SER A 430 -16.00 -8.50 -14.23
C SER A 430 -17.37 -8.31 -13.57
N LYS A 431 -18.48 -8.46 -14.31
CA LYS A 431 -19.80 -8.49 -13.67
C LYS A 431 -19.95 -9.79 -12.88
N THR A 432 -20.34 -9.71 -11.60
CA THR A 432 -20.68 -10.89 -10.82
C THR A 432 -21.79 -11.64 -11.53
N ALA A 433 -21.52 -12.86 -11.99
CA ALA A 433 -22.54 -13.72 -12.58
C ALA A 433 -23.60 -13.98 -11.49
N LYS A 434 -24.81 -13.44 -11.67
CA LYS A 434 -25.94 -13.75 -10.79
C LYS A 434 -26.17 -15.26 -10.85
N LYS A 435 -25.83 -15.97 -9.78
CA LYS A 435 -26.21 -17.37 -9.58
C LYS A 435 -27.65 -17.47 -9.10
#